data_AF-A0A831U3V7-F1
#
_entry.id   AF-A0A831U3V7-F1
#
_cell.length_a   1.000
_cell.length_b   1.000
_cell.length_c   1.000
_cell.angle_alpha   90.00
_cell.angle_beta   90.00
_cell.angle_gamma   90.00
#
_symmetry.space_group_name_H-M   'P 1'
#
loop_
_entity.id
_entity.type
_entity.pdbx_description
1 polymer ?
#
loop_
_entity_poly.entity_id
_entity_poly.type
_entity_poly.pdbx_seq_one_letter_code
_entity_poly.pdbx_strand_id
1 'polypeptide(L)'
;MCLLLLSDQVHPHIYSPRFPENLPPFDLVLAAGDLPGAYLEYVAAKVRVPVLFVPGNHGEEWVWEEGRRKRPGGVVNLHGRLFRYRGLLLYGIGGVPRYREGEGQLAPGELFHLALKPFPVAFPRRLLTGHGVDVLLTHAPPPGPTA
;
A
#
# COMPACT_ATOMS: atom_id res chain seq x y z
N MET A 1 -10.64 -13.85 6.69
CA MET A 1 -9.37 -13.23 6.28
C MET A 1 -8.99 -12.22 7.34
N CYS A 2 -7.76 -12.30 7.85
CA CYS A 2 -7.23 -11.35 8.83
C CYS A 2 -6.10 -10.54 8.18
N LEU A 3 -6.07 -9.24 8.45
CA LEU A 3 -5.15 -8.28 7.85
C LEU A 3 -4.32 -7.59 8.93
N LEU A 4 -3.04 -7.38 8.67
CA LEU A 4 -2.20 -6.45 9.42
C LEU A 4 -2.11 -5.13 8.64
N LEU A 5 -2.51 -4.02 9.24
CA LEU A 5 -2.52 -2.69 8.61
C LEU A 5 -1.44 -1.81 9.23
N LEU A 6 -0.64 -1.14 8.40
CA LEU A 6 0.46 -0.25 8.79
C LEU A 6 0.34 1.08 8.02
N SER A 7 0.68 2.20 8.65
CA SER A 7 0.69 3.53 8.01
C SER A 7 1.49 4.52 8.86
N ASP A 8 2.13 5.49 8.21
CA ASP A 8 2.71 6.75 8.75
C ASP A 8 3.81 6.65 9.81
N GLN A 9 3.78 5.64 10.67
CA GLN A 9 4.67 5.53 11.81
C GLN A 9 5.07 4.08 12.04
N VAL A 10 6.35 3.91 12.37
CA VAL A 10 6.89 2.64 12.83
C VAL A 10 6.36 2.31 14.22
N HIS A 11 6.03 1.06 14.46
CA HIS A 11 5.49 0.63 15.75
C HIS A 11 6.45 -0.33 16.47
N PRO A 12 6.76 -0.10 17.77
CA PRO A 12 7.71 -0.94 18.51
C PRO A 12 7.34 -2.43 18.57
N HIS A 13 6.04 -2.76 18.47
CA HIS A 13 5.60 -4.16 18.52
C HIS A 13 6.06 -4.98 17.31
N ILE A 14 6.28 -4.30 16.17
CA ILE A 14 6.79 -4.92 14.95
C ILE A 14 8.30 -5.09 15.04
N TYR A 15 9.02 -4.11 15.58
CA TYR A 15 10.45 -4.23 15.86
C TYR A 15 10.81 -5.16 17.03
N SER A 16 9.84 -5.89 17.58
CA SER A 16 10.12 -6.86 18.63
C SER A 16 10.72 -8.16 18.07
N PRO A 17 11.62 -8.84 18.80
CA PRO A 17 12.14 -10.15 18.39
C PRO A 17 11.08 -11.24 18.23
N ARG A 18 9.91 -11.05 18.86
CA ARG A 18 8.76 -11.96 18.82
C ARG A 18 7.81 -11.67 17.65
N PHE A 19 8.11 -10.72 16.79
CA PHE A 19 7.31 -10.46 15.59
C PHE A 19 7.66 -11.48 14.50
N PRO A 20 6.66 -12.12 13.85
CA PRO A 20 5.21 -11.87 13.97
C PRO A 20 4.45 -12.74 15.00
N GLU A 21 5.12 -13.62 15.74
CA GLU A 21 4.49 -14.58 16.67
C GLU A 21 3.73 -13.93 17.84
N ASN A 22 4.00 -12.66 18.14
CA ASN A 22 3.28 -11.86 19.15
C ASN A 22 1.91 -11.35 18.68
N LEU A 23 1.54 -11.57 17.42
CA LEU A 23 0.25 -11.18 16.85
C LEU A 23 -0.59 -12.42 16.49
N PRO A 24 -1.93 -12.29 16.46
CA PRO A 24 -2.78 -13.31 15.88
C PRO A 24 -2.39 -13.58 14.41
N PRO A 25 -2.61 -14.80 13.88
CA PRO A 25 -2.32 -15.10 12.48
C PRO A 25 -3.06 -14.17 11.52
N PHE A 26 -2.33 -13.62 10.55
CA PHE A 26 -2.86 -12.78 9.49
C PHE A 26 -2.47 -13.32 8.11
N ASP A 27 -3.30 -13.05 7.11
CA ASP A 27 -3.15 -13.58 5.77
C ASP A 27 -2.36 -12.66 4.83
N LEU A 28 -2.27 -11.37 5.17
CA LEU A 28 -1.68 -10.33 4.34
C LEU A 28 -1.35 -9.08 5.17
N VAL A 29 -0.29 -8.35 4.76
CA VAL A 29 0.06 -7.04 5.32
C VAL A 29 -0.25 -5.94 4.30
N LEU A 30 -0.94 -4.87 4.72
CA LEU A 30 -1.21 -3.68 3.93
C LEU A 30 -0.51 -2.47 4.57
N ALA A 31 0.31 -1.76 3.79
CA ALA A 31 1.05 -0.58 4.21
C ALA A 31 0.62 0.66 3.41
N ALA A 32 0.00 1.63 4.07
CA ALA A 32 -0.64 2.80 3.48
C ALA A 32 0.29 4.03 3.38
N GLY A 33 1.56 3.83 3.00
CA GLY A 33 2.50 4.93 2.78
C GLY A 33 3.16 5.50 4.03
N ASP A 34 4.08 6.43 3.79
CA ASP A 34 4.93 7.11 4.80
C ASP A 34 5.49 6.17 5.86
N LEU A 35 6.04 5.05 5.39
CA LEU A 35 6.78 4.11 6.19
C LEU A 35 8.20 3.99 5.64
N PRO A 36 9.24 3.98 6.50
CA PRO A 36 10.61 3.79 6.06
C PRO A 36 10.80 2.52 5.23
N GLY A 37 11.56 2.59 4.14
CA GLY A 37 11.81 1.43 3.29
C GLY A 37 12.42 0.24 4.04
N ALA A 38 13.37 0.51 4.94
CA ALA A 38 13.98 -0.50 5.79
C ALA A 38 12.98 -1.18 6.75
N TYR A 39 11.93 -0.45 7.17
CA TYR A 39 10.86 -1.02 7.98
C TYR A 39 10.01 -2.00 7.17
N LEU A 40 9.68 -1.64 5.92
CA LEU A 40 8.96 -2.53 5.00
C LEU A 40 9.77 -3.80 4.70
N GLU A 41 11.08 -3.67 4.46
CA GLU A 41 11.98 -4.82 4.28
C GLU A 41 12.07 -5.70 5.53
N TYR A 42 12.15 -5.09 6.72
CA TYR A 42 12.14 -5.82 7.99
C TYR A 42 10.85 -6.63 8.17
N VAL A 43 9.68 -6.03 7.90
CA VAL A 43 8.40 -6.73 7.96
C VAL A 43 8.38 -7.89 6.98
N ALA A 44 8.78 -7.65 5.72
CA ALA A 44 8.81 -8.68 4.68
C ALA A 44 9.75 -9.85 5.01
N ALA A 45 10.88 -9.59 5.66
CA ALA A 45 11.82 -10.64 6.07
C ALA A 45 11.29 -11.52 7.22
N LYS A 46 10.37 -10.98 8.04
CA LYS A 46 9.85 -11.66 9.23
C LYS A 46 8.55 -12.43 8.97
N VAL A 47 7.70 -11.95 8.07
CA VAL A 47 6.41 -12.58 7.78
C VAL A 47 6.51 -13.56 6.61
N ARG A 48 5.62 -14.56 6.58
CA ARG A 48 5.50 -15.52 5.46
C ARG A 48 4.37 -15.19 4.49
N VAL A 49 3.70 -14.06 4.69
CA VAL A 49 2.57 -13.60 3.88
C VAL A 49 2.98 -12.42 3.00
N PRO A 50 2.26 -12.15 1.89
CA PRO A 50 2.56 -10.99 1.07
C PRO A 50 2.45 -9.68 1.87
N VAL A 51 3.42 -8.79 1.62
CA VAL A 51 3.41 -7.43 2.14
C VAL A 51 3.16 -6.49 0.96
N LEU A 52 1.98 -5.87 0.95
CA LEU A 52 1.57 -4.95 -0.09
C LEU A 52 1.64 -3.53 0.43
N PHE A 53 2.21 -2.61 -0.34
CA PHE A 53 2.33 -1.22 0.06
C PHE A 53 1.97 -0.26 -1.07
N VAL A 54 1.56 0.94 -0.69
CA VAL A 54 1.55 2.11 -1.59
C VAL A 54 2.53 3.16 -1.05
N PRO A 55 3.22 3.92 -1.92
CA PRO A 55 4.07 5.01 -1.50
C PRO A 55 3.22 6.16 -0.93
N GLY A 56 3.77 6.87 0.06
CA GLY A 56 3.17 8.11 0.56
C GLY A 56 3.65 9.33 -0.23
N ASN A 57 3.74 10.48 0.43
CA ASN A 57 4.24 11.72 -0.19
C ASN A 57 5.54 12.25 0.46
N HIS A 58 6.09 11.55 1.45
CA HIS A 58 7.37 11.90 2.06
C HIS A 58 8.56 11.16 1.44
N GLY A 59 8.32 10.14 0.61
CA GLY A 59 9.40 9.38 -0.01
C GLY A 59 10.26 8.62 1.01
N GLU A 60 9.70 8.26 2.15
CA GLU A 60 10.37 7.50 3.21
C GLU A 60 10.56 6.03 2.84
N GLU A 61 9.74 5.52 1.93
CA GLU A 61 9.73 4.12 1.55
C GLU A 61 10.97 3.69 0.76
N TRP A 62 11.84 4.63 0.43
CA TRP A 62 13.04 4.35 -0.35
C TRP A 62 14.16 3.80 0.51
N VAL A 63 14.92 2.88 -0.08
CA VAL A 63 16.08 2.26 0.54
C VAL A 63 17.32 2.70 -0.23
N TRP A 64 18.40 3.00 0.50
CA TRP A 64 19.70 3.30 -0.08
C TRP A 64 20.56 2.04 -0.07
N GLU A 65 20.94 1.56 -1.24
CA GLU A 65 21.82 0.40 -1.41
C GLU A 65 22.81 0.69 -2.54
N GLU A 66 24.09 0.41 -2.32
CA GLU A 66 25.16 0.62 -3.32
C GLU A 66 25.18 2.04 -3.92
N GLY A 67 24.86 3.04 -3.10
CA GLY A 67 24.83 4.45 -3.52
C GLY A 67 23.64 4.82 -4.42
N ARG A 68 22.63 3.95 -4.55
CA ARG A 68 21.42 4.19 -5.35
C ARG A 68 20.16 4.11 -4.49
N ARG A 69 19.16 4.91 -4.86
CA ARG A 69 17.82 4.89 -4.27
C ARG A 69 17.00 3.79 -4.96
N LYS A 70 16.58 2.77 -4.21
CA LYS A 70 15.78 1.65 -4.71
C LYS A 70 14.46 1.50 -3.94
N ARG A 71 13.53 0.76 -4.53
CA ARG A 71 12.33 0.30 -3.82
C ARG A 71 12.70 -0.81 -2.82
N PRO A 72 11.96 -0.93 -1.72
CA PRO A 72 12.24 -1.92 -0.69
C PRO A 72 12.04 -3.34 -1.24
N GLY A 73 12.96 -4.24 -0.87
CA GLY A 73 12.91 -5.65 -1.21
C GLY A 73 11.82 -6.42 -0.44
N GLY A 74 11.39 -7.55 -0.99
CA GLY A 74 10.42 -8.43 -0.33
C GLY A 74 8.98 -7.91 -0.23
N VAL A 75 8.71 -6.68 -0.70
CA VAL A 75 7.38 -6.07 -0.70
C VAL A 75 6.84 -5.80 -2.11
N VAL A 76 5.53 -5.75 -2.24
CA VAL A 76 4.83 -5.50 -3.50
C VAL A 76 4.28 -4.08 -3.52
N ASN A 77 4.79 -3.25 -4.42
CA ASN A 77 4.22 -1.92 -4.66
C ASN A 77 2.89 -2.05 -5.43
N LEU A 78 1.79 -1.62 -4.82
CA LEU A 78 0.45 -1.62 -5.39
C LEU A 78 0.09 -0.33 -6.13
N HIS A 79 0.92 0.71 -6.12
CA HIS A 79 0.61 1.98 -6.76
C HIS A 79 0.26 1.78 -8.25
N GLY A 80 -1.01 2.04 -8.59
CA GLY A 80 -1.54 1.87 -9.94
C GLY A 80 -1.55 0.42 -10.42
N ARG A 81 -1.57 -0.57 -9.53
CA ARG A 81 -1.49 -2.00 -9.86
C ARG A 81 -2.58 -2.79 -9.16
N LEU A 82 -3.09 -3.81 -9.87
CA LEU A 82 -3.99 -4.81 -9.32
C LEU A 82 -3.19 -5.99 -8.77
N PHE A 83 -3.65 -6.55 -7.66
CA PHE A 83 -3.06 -7.74 -7.05
C PHE A 83 -4.16 -8.72 -6.67
N ARG A 84 -4.01 -10.00 -7.06
CA ARG A 84 -4.98 -11.05 -6.74
C ARG A 84 -4.46 -11.92 -5.61
N TYR A 85 -5.29 -12.13 -4.60
CA TYR A 85 -4.95 -12.99 -3.47
C TYR A 85 -6.17 -13.77 -2.99
N ARG A 86 -6.09 -15.11 -3.06
CA ARG A 86 -7.17 -16.02 -2.62
C ARG A 86 -8.57 -15.63 -3.13
N GLY A 87 -8.65 -15.25 -4.42
CA GLY A 87 -9.90 -14.83 -5.08
C GLY A 87 -10.28 -13.36 -4.91
N LEU A 88 -9.64 -12.64 -3.99
CA LEU A 88 -9.79 -11.19 -3.82
C LEU A 88 -8.91 -10.43 -4.81
N LEU A 89 -9.41 -9.28 -5.24
CA LEU A 89 -8.76 -8.32 -6.10
C LEU A 89 -8.51 -7.04 -5.29
N LEU A 90 -7.23 -6.71 -5.13
CA LEU A 90 -6.75 -5.54 -4.42
C LEU A 90 -6.21 -4.52 -5.44
N TYR A 91 -6.39 -3.23 -5.16
CA TYR A 91 -5.86 -2.13 -5.96
C TYR A 91 -5.22 -1.06 -5.07
N GLY A 92 -4.11 -0.47 -5.50
CA GLY A 92 -3.42 0.58 -4.75
C GLY A 92 -3.37 1.93 -5.47
N ILE A 93 -3.57 3.01 -4.72
CA ILE A 93 -3.29 4.39 -5.15
C ILE A 93 -2.42 5.03 -4.07
N GLY A 94 -1.14 5.25 -4.41
CA GLY A 94 -0.21 5.95 -3.53
C GLY A 94 -0.21 7.46 -3.76
N GLY A 95 0.52 8.19 -2.93
CA GLY A 95 0.60 9.64 -2.98
C GLY A 95 -0.65 10.34 -2.44
N VAL A 96 -0.70 11.65 -2.63
CA VAL A 96 -1.72 12.58 -2.14
C VAL A 96 -2.13 13.55 -3.25
N PRO A 97 -3.33 14.16 -3.18
CA PRO A 97 -3.67 15.30 -4.01
C PRO A 97 -2.63 16.42 -3.86
N ARG A 98 -2.24 17.05 -4.96
CA ARG A 98 -1.20 18.09 -4.95
C ARG A 98 -1.63 19.31 -4.12
N TYR A 99 -0.89 19.60 -3.06
CA TYR A 99 -0.99 20.83 -2.25
C TYR A 99 0.37 21.53 -2.06
N ARG A 100 1.47 20.85 -2.42
CA ARG A 100 2.83 21.39 -2.46
C ARG A 100 3.62 20.75 -3.60
N GLU A 101 4.79 21.29 -3.87
CA GLU A 101 5.78 20.58 -4.70
C GLU A 101 6.45 19.46 -3.90
N GLY A 102 6.73 18.33 -4.55
CA GLY A 102 7.35 17.18 -3.92
C GLY A 102 6.94 15.84 -4.53
N GLU A 103 7.57 14.77 -4.06
CA GLU A 103 7.22 13.41 -4.47
C GLU A 103 5.83 13.00 -3.96
N GLY A 104 5.17 12.12 -4.69
CA GLY A 104 3.83 11.65 -4.33
C GLY A 104 2.73 12.71 -4.39
N GLN A 105 2.99 13.90 -4.95
CA GLN A 105 2.00 14.97 -5.13
C GLN A 105 1.31 14.84 -6.51
N LEU A 106 0.18 14.15 -6.51
CA LEU A 106 -0.58 13.81 -7.72
C LEU A 106 -1.39 15.00 -8.22
N ALA A 107 -1.23 15.31 -9.51
CA ALA A 107 -2.13 16.26 -10.16
C ALA A 107 -3.56 15.68 -10.25
N PRO A 108 -4.62 16.51 -10.30
CA PRO A 108 -6.00 16.01 -10.40
C PRO A 108 -6.22 15.03 -11.57
N GLY A 109 -5.63 15.32 -12.74
CA GLY A 109 -5.68 14.42 -13.89
C GLY A 109 -4.98 13.09 -13.66
N GLU A 110 -3.82 13.10 -12.99
CA GLU A 110 -3.06 11.89 -12.65
C GLU A 110 -3.83 10.99 -11.68
N LEU A 111 -4.40 11.59 -10.62
CA LEU A 111 -5.25 10.88 -9.67
C LEU A 111 -6.49 10.28 -10.38
N PHE A 112 -7.12 11.04 -11.28
CA PHE A 112 -8.25 10.57 -12.06
C PHE A 112 -7.87 9.39 -12.98
N HIS A 113 -6.72 9.48 -13.66
CA HIS A 113 -6.20 8.37 -14.47
C HIS A 113 -5.94 7.12 -13.63
N LEU A 114 -5.33 7.26 -12.44
CA LEU A 114 -5.13 6.16 -11.50
C LEU A 114 -6.46 5.56 -11.01
N ALA A 115 -7.47 6.38 -10.78
CA ALA A 115 -8.79 5.91 -10.36
C ALA A 115 -9.52 5.11 -11.47
N LEU A 116 -9.34 5.50 -12.74
CA LEU A 116 -9.94 4.80 -13.89
C LEU A 116 -9.12 3.60 -14.39
N LYS A 117 -7.82 3.55 -14.11
CA LYS A 117 -6.93 2.48 -14.57
C LYS A 117 -7.42 1.04 -14.29
N PRO A 118 -8.01 0.70 -13.12
CA PRO A 118 -8.51 -0.65 -12.89
C PRO A 118 -9.83 -0.95 -13.59
N PHE A 119 -10.50 0.04 -14.19
CA PHE A 119 -11.85 -0.07 -14.74
C PHE A 119 -12.03 -1.23 -15.74
N PRO A 120 -11.11 -1.51 -16.69
CA PRO A 120 -11.29 -2.62 -17.63
C PRO A 120 -11.40 -3.99 -16.95
N VAL A 121 -10.76 -4.18 -15.79
CA VAL A 121 -10.81 -5.43 -15.02
C VAL A 121 -11.91 -5.38 -13.95
N ALA A 122 -12.09 -4.24 -13.30
CA ALA A 122 -13.01 -4.05 -12.20
C ALA A 122 -14.47 -3.94 -12.65
N PHE A 123 -14.75 -3.38 -13.83
CA PHE A 123 -16.11 -3.16 -14.30
C PHE A 123 -16.88 -4.46 -14.58
N PRO A 124 -16.35 -5.44 -15.33
CA PRO A 124 -17.03 -6.73 -15.51
C PRO A 124 -17.25 -7.45 -14.17
N ARG A 125 -16.27 -7.38 -13.27
CA ARG A 125 -16.38 -7.96 -11.92
C ARG A 125 -17.48 -7.30 -11.10
N ARG A 126 -17.65 -5.97 -11.23
CA ARG A 126 -18.73 -5.22 -10.59
C ARG A 126 -20.11 -5.68 -11.05
N LEU A 127 -20.27 -5.98 -12.35
CA LEU A 127 -21.54 -6.50 -12.88
C LEU A 127 -21.88 -7.89 -12.32
N LEU A 128 -20.87 -8.74 -12.11
CA LEU A 128 -21.05 -10.11 -11.64
C LEU A 128 -21.16 -10.25 -10.11
N THR A 129 -20.42 -9.43 -9.36
CA THR A 129 -20.23 -9.58 -7.91
C THR A 129 -20.72 -8.37 -7.10
N GLY A 130 -21.27 -7.35 -7.76
CA GLY A 130 -21.73 -6.10 -7.15
C GLY A 130 -20.61 -5.08 -6.87
N HIS A 131 -19.34 -5.47 -6.93
CA HIS A 131 -18.19 -4.60 -6.65
C HIS A 131 -17.00 -4.90 -7.57
N GLY A 132 -16.20 -3.87 -7.89
CA GLY A 132 -15.12 -4.00 -8.87
C GLY A 132 -13.79 -4.47 -8.29
N VAL A 133 -13.47 -4.00 -7.08
CA VAL A 133 -12.26 -4.29 -6.31
C VAL A 133 -12.70 -4.60 -4.89
N ASP A 134 -12.12 -5.61 -4.25
CA ASP A 134 -12.46 -6.02 -2.88
C ASP A 134 -11.76 -5.15 -1.83
N VAL A 135 -10.50 -4.74 -2.10
CA VAL A 135 -9.73 -3.85 -1.22
C VAL A 135 -9.06 -2.75 -2.03
N LEU A 136 -9.37 -1.50 -1.71
CA LEU A 136 -8.65 -0.33 -2.21
C LEU A 136 -7.70 0.17 -1.12
N LEU A 137 -6.40 0.18 -1.40
CA LEU A 137 -5.37 0.71 -0.51
C LEU A 137 -4.96 2.10 -1.01
N THR A 138 -5.22 3.14 -0.21
CA THR A 138 -4.76 4.50 -0.49
C THR A 138 -3.89 5.02 0.64
N HIS A 139 -2.94 5.91 0.31
CA HIS A 139 -2.22 6.68 1.33
C HIS A 139 -3.06 7.88 1.78
N ALA A 140 -3.49 8.74 0.85
CA ALA A 140 -4.44 9.78 1.16
C ALA A 140 -5.82 9.20 1.53
N PRO A 141 -6.49 9.72 2.57
CA PRO A 141 -7.87 9.38 2.85
C PRO A 141 -8.79 9.92 1.75
N PRO A 142 -9.98 9.31 1.54
CA PRO A 142 -10.99 9.89 0.67
C PRO A 142 -11.47 11.23 1.24
N PRO A 143 -12.02 12.13 0.39
CA PRO A 143 -12.65 13.36 0.87
C PRO A 143 -13.72 13.02 1.91
N GLY A 144 -13.53 13.51 3.12
CA GLY A 144 -14.45 13.34 4.23
C GLY A 144 -15.30 14.60 4.46
N PRO A 145 -16.36 14.51 5.27
CA PRO A 145 -17.17 15.67 5.65
C PRO A 145 -16.39 16.74 6.45
N THR A 146 -15.21 16.40 6.95
CA THR A 146 -14.31 17.29 7.71
C THR A 146 -12.99 17.59 6.97
N ALA A 147 -12.90 17.22 5.69
CA ALA A 147 -11.71 17.43 4.86
C ALA A 147 -11.71 18.83 4.21
#